data_AF-A0A956APD1-F1
#
_entry.id   AF-A0A956APD1-F1
#
_cell.length_a   1.000
_cell.length_b   1.000
_cell.length_c   1.000
_cell.angle_alpha   90.00
_cell.angle_beta   90.00
_cell.angle_gamma   90.00
#
_symmetry.space_group_name_H-M   'P 1'
#
loop_
_entity.id
_entity.type
_entity.pdbx_description
1 polymer ?
#
loop_
_entity_poly.entity_id
_entity_poly.type
_entity_poly.pdbx_seq_one_letter_code
_entity_poly.pdbx_strand_id
1 'polypeptide(L)'
;MTAVSFSVAPSSASAQTTADDEARALFEAGRLAFSRGRYEQALGNFQEAYELSQRPALLYNIGTTFDRLRRDQEAIDAFEQFLEAQPESDLVPEVQERVRILRENQRPDLSPEAVAAASGTDTQTGTPTQPAERDNRIVKKWWFWTIIGVVVVGAAVGIGVGASGGGQQGPLPYDANTFTVEL
;
A
#
# COMPACT_ATOMS: atom_id res chain seq x y z
N MET A 1 53.60 24.21 2.71
CA MET A 1 52.60 24.26 3.79
C MET A 1 51.35 23.59 3.27
N THR A 2 51.08 22.35 3.66
CA THR A 2 49.93 21.56 3.23
C THR A 2 48.71 21.95 4.07
N ALA A 3 47.70 22.53 3.44
CA ALA A 3 46.44 22.84 4.09
C ALA A 3 45.61 21.57 4.27
N VAL A 4 45.37 21.17 5.52
CA VAL A 4 44.45 20.08 5.84
C VAL A 4 43.04 20.67 5.84
N SER A 5 42.21 20.26 4.88
CA SER A 5 40.80 20.62 4.84
C SER A 5 40.01 19.60 5.66
N PHE A 6 39.36 20.04 6.74
CA PHE A 6 38.44 19.22 7.50
C PHE A 6 37.03 19.42 6.93
N SER A 7 36.50 18.40 6.26
CA SER A 7 35.09 18.38 5.84
C SER A 7 34.26 17.90 7.03
N VAL A 8 33.60 18.83 7.72
CA VAL A 8 32.57 18.49 8.71
C VAL A 8 31.32 18.06 7.93
N ALA A 9 31.04 16.76 7.88
CA ALA A 9 29.74 16.29 7.45
C ALA A 9 28.69 16.66 8.52
N PRO A 10 27.49 17.14 8.14
CA PRO A 10 26.44 17.40 9.12
C PRO A 10 26.08 16.11 9.85
N SER A 11 26.09 16.17 11.19
CA SER A 11 25.82 15.05 12.07
C SER A 11 24.37 14.55 11.90
N SER A 12 24.19 13.25 11.66
CA SER A 12 22.88 12.60 11.48
C SER A 12 21.86 12.89 12.59
N ALA A 13 22.33 13.27 13.79
CA ALA A 13 21.49 13.64 14.92
C ALA A 13 20.57 14.85 14.64
N SER A 14 21.04 15.90 13.94
CA SER A 14 20.18 17.06 13.66
C SER A 14 19.11 16.74 12.60
N ALA A 15 19.44 15.87 11.63
CA ALA A 15 18.51 15.42 10.59
C ALA A 15 17.43 14.48 11.15
N GLN A 16 17.78 13.66 12.14
CA GLN A 16 16.81 12.79 12.83
C GLN A 16 15.81 13.61 13.66
N THR A 17 16.27 14.61 14.41
CA THR A 17 15.37 15.49 15.17
C THR A 17 14.38 16.22 14.27
N THR A 18 14.81 16.70 13.10
CA THR A 18 13.90 17.35 12.16
C THR A 18 12.86 16.37 11.59
N ALA A 19 13.24 15.12 11.32
CA ALA A 19 12.31 14.10 10.84
C ALA A 19 11.27 13.72 11.90
N ASP A 20 11.67 13.64 13.17
CA ASP A 20 10.75 13.38 14.29
C ASP A 20 9.75 14.52 14.50
N ASP A 21 10.21 15.77 14.39
CA ASP A 21 9.35 16.95 14.50
C ASP A 21 8.36 17.03 13.32
N GLU A 22 8.81 16.73 12.11
CA GLU A 22 7.97 16.66 10.91
C GLU A 22 6.91 15.55 11.03
N ALA A 23 7.32 14.35 11.45
CA ALA A 23 6.40 13.24 11.70
C ALA A 23 5.32 13.61 12.72
N ARG A 24 5.69 14.35 13.78
CA ARG A 24 4.75 14.83 14.79
C ARG A 24 3.77 15.86 14.22
N ALA A 25 4.23 16.78 13.37
CA ALA A 25 3.38 17.75 12.71
C ALA A 25 2.36 17.07 11.78
N LEU A 26 2.82 16.08 10.99
CA LEU A 26 1.98 15.26 10.12
C LEU A 26 0.94 14.47 10.93
N PHE A 27 1.34 13.86 12.05
CA PHE A 27 0.40 13.17 12.93
C PHE A 27 -0.72 14.10 13.43
N GLU A 28 -0.39 15.30 13.90
CA GLU A 28 -1.41 16.26 14.36
C GLU A 28 -2.31 16.74 13.21
N ALA A 29 -1.74 16.96 12.02
CA ALA A 29 -2.51 17.29 10.82
C ALA A 29 -3.47 16.15 10.43
N GLY A 30 -3.02 14.89 10.52
CA GLY A 30 -3.82 13.70 10.30
C GLY A 30 -4.98 13.60 11.29
N ARG A 31 -4.71 13.80 12.59
CA ARG A 31 -5.72 13.80 13.65
C ARG A 31 -6.77 14.89 13.46
N LEU A 32 -6.35 16.08 13.03
CA LEU A 32 -7.27 17.19 12.71
C LEU A 32 -8.12 16.87 11.46
N ALA A 33 -7.52 16.29 10.41
CA ALA A 33 -8.26 15.87 9.23
C ALA A 33 -9.28 14.77 9.56
N PHE A 34 -8.90 13.80 10.38
CA PHE A 34 -9.74 12.69 10.82
C PHE A 34 -10.96 13.20 11.61
N SER A 35 -10.75 14.09 12.57
CA SER A 35 -11.84 14.68 13.36
C SER A 35 -12.81 15.53 12.53
N ARG A 36 -12.38 16.01 11.36
CA ARG A 36 -13.22 16.71 10.37
C ARG A 36 -13.86 15.79 9.34
N GLY A 37 -13.74 14.47 9.48
CA GLY A 37 -14.26 13.48 8.53
C GLY A 37 -13.52 13.42 7.19
N ARG A 38 -12.35 14.08 7.08
CA ARG A 38 -11.53 14.08 5.86
C ARG A 38 -10.56 12.90 5.90
N TYR A 39 -11.12 11.69 5.81
CA TYR A 39 -10.40 10.46 6.08
C TYR A 39 -9.26 10.18 5.08
N GLU A 40 -9.42 10.49 3.78
CA GLU A 40 -8.33 10.33 2.81
C GLU A 40 -7.13 11.25 3.11
N GLN A 41 -7.40 12.51 3.49
CA GLN A 41 -6.34 13.43 3.91
C GLN A 41 -5.69 12.96 5.22
N ALA A 42 -6.49 12.45 6.16
CA ALA A 42 -5.96 11.90 7.40
C ALA A 42 -5.04 10.70 7.15
N LEU A 43 -5.44 9.82 6.24
CA LEU A 43 -4.69 8.64 5.87
C LEU A 43 -3.31 9.01 5.32
N GLY A 44 -3.26 9.94 4.34
CA GLY A 44 -1.98 10.40 3.78
C GLY A 44 -1.05 10.98 4.85
N ASN A 45 -1.57 11.86 5.71
CA ASN A 45 -0.79 12.45 6.81
C ASN A 45 -0.27 11.38 7.80
N PHE A 46 -1.09 10.38 8.14
CA PHE A 46 -0.66 9.33 9.07
C PHE A 46 0.36 8.38 8.43
N GLN A 47 0.24 8.09 7.14
CA GLN A 47 1.20 7.28 6.40
C GLN A 47 2.56 7.98 6.31
N GLU A 48 2.59 9.26 5.95
CA GLU A 48 3.83 10.04 5.89
C GLU A 48 4.49 10.18 7.28
N ALA A 49 3.69 10.40 8.32
CA ALA A 49 4.19 10.39 9.71
C ALA A 49 4.81 9.02 10.08
N TYR A 50 4.21 7.93 9.60
CA TYR A 50 4.73 6.58 9.85
C TYR A 50 6.01 6.32 9.07
N GLU A 51 6.11 6.81 7.84
CA GLU A 51 7.32 6.70 7.02
C GLU A 51 8.51 7.39 7.67
N LEU A 52 8.32 8.60 8.20
CA LEU A 52 9.39 9.36 8.84
C LEU A 52 9.81 8.79 10.19
N SER A 53 8.84 8.37 11.01
CA SER A 53 9.12 7.99 12.42
C SER A 53 9.21 6.49 12.66
N GLN A 54 8.65 5.66 11.77
CA GLN A 54 8.49 4.20 11.91
C GLN A 54 7.82 3.78 13.22
N ARG A 55 7.04 4.67 13.85
CA ARG A 55 6.42 4.42 15.16
C ARG A 55 5.19 3.52 15.01
N PRO A 56 5.17 2.32 15.61
CA PRO A 56 4.06 1.38 15.43
C PRO A 56 2.69 1.91 15.90
N ALA A 57 2.66 2.84 16.85
CA ALA A 57 1.41 3.47 17.32
C ALA A 57 0.61 4.18 16.21
N LEU A 58 1.26 4.56 15.10
CA LEU A 58 0.58 5.15 13.95
C LEU A 58 -0.23 4.12 13.14
N LEU A 59 0.13 2.84 13.19
CA LEU A 59 -0.58 1.76 12.50
C LEU A 59 -2.02 1.63 12.99
N TYR A 60 -2.28 1.86 14.28
CA TYR A 60 -3.65 1.94 14.82
C TYR A 60 -4.45 3.06 14.13
N ASN A 61 -3.91 4.28 14.06
CA ASN A 61 -4.59 5.42 13.43
C ASN A 61 -4.83 5.18 11.94
N ILE A 62 -3.86 4.55 11.24
CA ILE A 62 -3.99 4.18 9.84
C ILE A 62 -5.11 3.14 9.66
N GLY A 63 -5.14 2.08 10.48
CA GLY A 63 -6.19 1.06 10.46
C GLY A 63 -7.58 1.64 10.73
N THR A 64 -7.73 2.49 11.76
CA THR A 64 -8.98 3.20 12.04
C THR A 64 -9.40 4.09 10.87
N THR A 65 -8.45 4.70 10.17
CA THR A 65 -8.77 5.56 9.02
C THR A 65 -9.23 4.75 7.81
N PHE A 66 -8.59 3.62 7.49
CA PHE A 66 -9.07 2.71 6.46
C PHE A 66 -10.46 2.16 6.76
N ASP A 67 -10.71 1.82 8.02
CA ASP A 67 -12.02 1.37 8.48
C ASP A 67 -13.11 2.44 8.27
N ARG A 68 -12.81 3.72 8.57
CA ARG A 68 -13.72 4.84 8.25
C ARG A 68 -13.95 5.02 6.76
N LEU A 69 -12.98 4.65 5.93
CA LEU A 69 -13.08 4.65 4.47
C LEU A 69 -13.78 3.41 3.91
N ARG A 70 -14.22 2.45 4.75
CA ARG A 70 -14.81 1.17 4.35
C ARG A 70 -13.87 0.31 3.49
N ARG A 71 -12.57 0.49 3.69
CA ARG A 71 -11.48 -0.27 3.08
C ARG A 71 -11.07 -1.37 4.05
N ASP A 72 -12.00 -2.33 4.21
CA ASP A 72 -11.98 -3.29 5.32
C ASP A 72 -10.72 -4.17 5.31
N GLN A 73 -10.21 -4.55 4.12
CA GLN A 73 -9.00 -5.36 4.01
C GLN A 73 -7.76 -4.59 4.46
N GLU A 74 -7.58 -3.36 3.97
CA GLU A 74 -6.43 -2.52 4.36
C GLU A 74 -6.49 -2.14 5.85
N ALA A 75 -7.69 -1.98 6.40
CA ALA A 75 -7.88 -1.78 7.84
C ALA A 75 -7.39 -2.99 8.64
N ILE A 76 -7.80 -4.21 8.25
CA ILE A 76 -7.33 -5.47 8.86
C ILE A 76 -5.80 -5.56 8.78
N ASP A 77 -5.21 -5.31 7.62
CA ASP A 77 -3.77 -5.43 7.42
C ASP A 77 -2.97 -4.45 8.31
N ALA A 78 -3.45 -3.21 8.47
CA ALA A 78 -2.82 -2.23 9.35
C ALA A 78 -2.97 -2.60 10.83
N PHE A 79 -4.14 -3.11 11.22
CA PHE A 79 -4.40 -3.57 12.58
C PHE A 79 -3.58 -4.81 12.95
N GLU A 80 -3.41 -5.76 12.03
CA GLU A 80 -2.55 -6.93 12.26
C GLU A 80 -1.09 -6.52 12.48
N GLN A 81 -0.57 -5.58 11.69
CA GLN A 81 0.77 -5.04 11.90
C GLN A 81 0.90 -4.32 13.24
N PHE A 82 -0.13 -3.59 13.67
CA PHE A 82 -0.17 -2.99 15.00
C PHE A 82 -0.10 -4.05 16.11
N LEU A 83 -0.88 -5.13 16.00
CA LEU A 83 -0.90 -6.24 16.96
C LEU A 83 0.43 -7.00 17.02
N GLU A 84 1.11 -7.16 15.87
CA GLU A 84 2.45 -7.76 15.80
C GLU A 84 3.50 -6.86 16.47
N ALA A 85 3.43 -5.55 16.22
CA ALA A 85 4.43 -4.61 16.69
C ALA A 85 4.23 -4.13 18.14
N GLN A 86 2.99 -4.13 18.64
CA GLN A 86 2.64 -3.69 20.00
C GLN A 86 1.71 -4.69 20.71
N PRO A 87 2.17 -5.93 20.95
CA PRO A 87 1.35 -6.99 21.57
C PRO A 87 0.94 -6.70 23.02
N GLU A 88 1.61 -5.75 23.68
CA GLU A 88 1.35 -5.35 25.08
C GLU A 88 0.59 -4.01 25.18
N SER A 89 0.12 -3.44 24.06
CA SER A 89 -0.66 -2.21 24.09
C SER A 89 -2.04 -2.43 24.71
N ASP A 90 -2.52 -1.46 25.50
CA ASP A 90 -3.89 -1.44 26.04
C ASP A 90 -4.97 -1.45 24.94
N LEU A 91 -4.61 -1.08 23.69
CA LEU A 91 -5.50 -1.10 22.54
C LEU A 91 -5.68 -2.49 21.92
N VAL A 92 -4.86 -3.48 22.29
CA VAL A 92 -4.89 -4.82 21.70
C VAL A 92 -6.28 -5.46 21.72
N PRO A 93 -7.04 -5.46 22.84
CA PRO A 93 -8.38 -6.05 22.87
C PRO A 93 -9.35 -5.38 21.90
N GLU A 94 -9.30 -4.04 21.80
CA GLU A 94 -10.14 -3.27 20.88
C GLU A 94 -9.80 -3.60 19.42
N VAL A 95 -8.51 -3.64 19.09
CA VAL A 95 -8.03 -3.90 17.74
C VAL A 95 -8.36 -5.34 17.30
N GLN A 96 -8.19 -6.32 18.18
CA GLN A 96 -8.57 -7.71 17.90
C GLN A 96 -10.05 -7.85 17.61
N GLU A 97 -10.90 -7.20 18.41
CA GLU A 97 -12.34 -7.23 18.18
C GLU A 97 -12.71 -6.53 16.87
N ARG A 98 -12.05 -5.40 16.56
CA ARG A 98 -12.32 -4.72 15.30
C ARG A 98 -11.94 -5.58 14.08
N VAL A 99 -10.79 -6.25 14.12
CA VAL A 99 -10.36 -7.19 13.08
C VAL A 99 -11.35 -8.35 12.93
N ARG A 100 -11.86 -8.90 14.04
CA ARG A 100 -12.90 -9.95 14.01
C ARG A 100 -14.13 -9.47 13.23
N ILE A 101 -14.69 -8.32 13.61
CA ILE A 101 -15.89 -7.74 12.99
C ILE A 101 -15.67 -7.49 11.49
N LEU A 102 -14.54 -6.88 11.13
CA LEU A 102 -14.23 -6.59 9.72
C LEU A 102 -14.12 -7.87 8.89
N ARG A 103 -13.49 -8.92 9.41
CA ARG A 103 -13.39 -10.22 8.72
C ARG A 103 -14.75 -10.92 8.59
N GLU A 104 -15.63 -10.79 9.58
CA GLU A 104 -16.98 -11.34 9.51
C GLU A 104 -17.81 -10.64 8.43
N ASN A 105 -17.73 -9.31 8.34
CA ASN A 105 -18.40 -8.54 7.29
C ASN A 105 -17.92 -8.91 5.87
N GLN A 106 -16.69 -9.40 5.74
CA GLN A 106 -16.14 -9.86 4.45
C GLN A 106 -16.58 -11.28 4.08
N ARG A 107 -17.16 -12.06 5.01
CA ARG A 107 -17.68 -13.38 4.66
C ARG A 107 -18.90 -13.17 3.77
N PRO A 108 -18.88 -13.61 2.49
CA PRO A 108 -20.11 -13.69 1.73
C PRO A 108 -21.03 -14.62 2.52
N ASP A 109 -22.24 -14.13 2.81
CA ASP A 109 -23.27 -14.88 3.51
C ASP A 109 -23.30 -16.30 2.94
N LEU A 110 -23.02 -17.31 3.78
CA LEU A 110 -23.20 -18.71 3.43
C LEU A 110 -24.71 -18.96 3.41
N SER A 111 -25.39 -18.33 2.46
CA SER A 111 -26.75 -18.65 2.10
C SER A 111 -26.84 -20.16 1.88
N PRO A 112 -27.98 -20.80 2.23
CA PRO A 112 -28.19 -22.24 2.06
C PRO A 112 -27.83 -22.76 0.65
N GLU A 113 -27.83 -21.88 -0.35
CA GLU A 113 -27.46 -22.15 -1.74
C GLU A 113 -25.96 -22.43 -1.93
N ALA A 114 -25.07 -21.72 -1.23
CA ALA A 114 -23.62 -21.92 -1.33
C ALA A 114 -23.16 -23.23 -0.66
N VAL A 115 -23.80 -23.61 0.45
CA VAL A 115 -23.55 -24.89 1.13
C VAL A 115 -24.15 -26.08 0.37
N ALA A 116 -25.26 -25.87 -0.36
CA ALA A 116 -25.84 -26.89 -1.25
C ALA A 116 -24.97 -27.11 -2.51
N ALA A 117 -24.43 -26.05 -3.11
CA ALA A 117 -23.53 -26.14 -4.25
C ALA A 117 -22.20 -26.85 -3.90
N ALA A 118 -21.70 -26.67 -2.67
CA ALA A 118 -20.50 -27.37 -2.19
C ALA A 118 -20.72 -28.86 -1.88
N SER A 119 -21.97 -29.31 -1.72
CA SER A 119 -22.28 -30.69 -1.33
C SER A 119 -22.54 -31.64 -2.52
N GLY A 120 -22.40 -31.15 -3.76
CA GLY A 120 -22.83 -31.87 -4.97
C GLY A 120 -21.75 -32.43 -5.89
N THR A 121 -20.45 -32.37 -5.55
CA THR A 121 -19.40 -32.84 -6.47
C THR A 121 -18.37 -33.71 -5.78
N ASP A 122 -18.56 -35.02 -5.90
CA ASP A 122 -17.56 -36.02 -5.54
C ASP A 122 -17.06 -36.68 -6.84
N THR A 123 -15.87 -36.30 -7.32
CA THR A 123 -14.96 -37.11 -8.18
C THR A 123 -13.54 -36.53 -8.11
N GLN A 124 -12.86 -36.91 -7.02
CA GLN A 124 -11.56 -37.61 -6.98
C GLN A 124 -10.34 -37.20 -7.85
N THR A 125 -9.22 -37.04 -7.11
CA THR A 125 -7.81 -37.42 -7.37
C THR A 125 -6.91 -36.56 -8.28
N GLY A 126 -5.96 -35.88 -7.64
CA GLY A 126 -4.72 -35.42 -8.23
C GLY A 126 -3.78 -34.80 -7.19
N THR A 127 -2.90 -35.62 -6.59
CA THR A 127 -1.61 -35.28 -5.95
C THR A 127 -1.61 -34.25 -4.79
N PRO A 128 -1.11 -34.59 -3.59
CA PRO A 128 -0.81 -33.59 -2.57
C PRO A 128 0.49 -32.87 -2.95
N THR A 129 0.42 -32.04 -3.98
CA THR A 129 1.44 -31.02 -4.21
C THR A 129 1.11 -29.91 -3.24
N GLN A 130 1.70 -29.98 -2.05
CA GLN A 130 1.84 -28.86 -1.14
C GLN A 130 2.36 -27.66 -1.96
N PRO A 131 1.51 -26.66 -2.27
CA PRO A 131 1.99 -25.43 -2.84
C PRO A 131 2.49 -24.64 -1.64
N ALA A 132 3.81 -24.64 -1.50
CA ALA A 132 4.62 -23.62 -0.86
C ALA A 132 3.88 -22.79 0.20
N GLU A 133 4.24 -23.05 1.47
CA GLU A 133 4.65 -22.01 2.39
C GLU A 133 4.25 -20.62 1.88
N ARG A 134 3.08 -20.14 2.34
CA ARG A 134 2.69 -18.75 2.10
C ARG A 134 3.82 -17.93 2.68
N ASP A 135 4.72 -17.53 1.80
CA ASP A 135 5.82 -16.65 2.08
C ASP A 135 5.16 -15.37 2.56
N ASN A 136 5.04 -15.27 3.89
CA ASN A 136 4.47 -14.13 4.61
C ASN A 136 5.46 -12.95 4.57
N ARG A 137 6.09 -12.79 3.42
CA ARG A 137 7.04 -11.77 2.98
C ARG A 137 6.50 -11.04 1.75
N ILE A 138 5.40 -11.51 1.13
CA ILE A 138 4.80 -10.92 -0.08
C ILE A 138 3.74 -9.84 0.23
N VAL A 139 3.13 -9.80 1.42
CA VAL A 139 2.22 -8.70 1.82
C VAL A 139 2.94 -7.45 2.32
N LYS A 140 4.27 -7.50 2.50
CA LYS A 140 5.09 -6.35 2.91
C LYS A 140 5.37 -5.34 1.79
N LYS A 141 4.74 -5.46 0.61
CA LYS A 141 5.04 -4.61 -0.56
C LYS A 141 3.89 -4.58 -1.56
N TRP A 142 2.69 -4.13 -1.15
CA TRP A 142 1.65 -3.80 -2.13
C TRP A 142 0.93 -2.45 -1.99
N TRP A 143 0.91 -1.78 -0.83
CA TRP A 143 0.51 -0.36 -0.84
C TRP A 143 1.70 0.56 -1.17
N PHE A 144 2.92 0.16 -0.84
CA PHE A 144 4.01 1.10 -0.51
C PHE A 144 4.76 1.77 -1.68
N TRP A 145 4.75 1.25 -2.94
CA TRP A 145 5.66 1.74 -4.01
C TRP A 145 5.03 2.15 -5.36
N THR A 146 3.71 2.23 -5.51
CA THR A 146 3.11 2.56 -6.83
C THR A 146 2.92 4.05 -7.11
N ILE A 147 3.23 4.95 -6.16
CA ILE A 147 3.06 6.41 -6.38
C ILE A 147 4.39 7.19 -6.30
N ILE A 148 5.42 6.71 -5.58
CA ILE A 148 6.66 7.49 -5.41
C ILE A 148 7.86 6.54 -5.43
N GLY A 149 8.68 6.61 -6.49
CA GLY A 149 10.05 6.10 -6.42
C GLY A 149 10.46 5.02 -7.41
N VAL A 150 10.24 5.24 -8.71
CA VAL A 150 11.18 4.72 -9.72
C VAL A 150 12.51 5.47 -9.51
N VAL A 151 13.34 5.01 -8.58
CA VAL A 151 14.79 5.24 -8.65
C VAL A 151 15.37 3.95 -9.21
N VAL A 152 15.42 3.90 -10.53
CA VAL A 152 16.32 2.98 -11.23
C VAL A 152 17.72 3.33 -10.75
N VAL A 153 18.26 2.58 -9.78
CA VAL A 153 19.70 2.46 -9.68
C VAL A 153 20.11 1.70 -10.93
N GLY A 154 20.32 2.48 -11.98
CA GLY A 154 20.79 2.00 -13.28
C GLY A 154 22.16 1.40 -13.06
N ALA A 155 22.19 0.08 -12.93
CA ALA A 155 23.34 -0.70 -13.32
C ALA A 155 23.65 -0.30 -14.78
N ALA A 156 24.75 0.42 -14.94
CA ALA A 156 25.25 0.88 -16.22
C ALA A 156 25.43 -0.31 -17.18
N VAL A 157 24.57 -0.40 -18.19
CA VAL A 157 24.82 -1.22 -19.38
C VAL A 157 24.40 -0.43 -20.61
N GLY A 158 25.40 -0.07 -21.42
CA GLY A 158 25.28 0.03 -22.87
C GLY A 158 24.74 1.34 -23.43
N ILE A 159 25.65 2.28 -23.72
CA ILE A 159 25.43 3.30 -24.74
C ILE A 159 25.35 2.56 -26.09
N GLY A 160 24.14 2.37 -26.61
CA GLY A 160 23.88 1.95 -27.98
C GLY A 160 23.39 3.13 -28.79
N VAL A 161 24.30 3.95 -29.32
CA VAL A 161 24.00 4.90 -30.39
C VAL A 161 23.91 4.11 -31.70
N GLY A 162 22.77 4.20 -32.39
CA GLY A 162 22.56 3.48 -33.65
C GLY A 162 21.41 4.03 -34.49
N ALA A 163 21.71 5.13 -35.19
CA ALA A 163 21.22 5.54 -36.51
C ALA A 163 19.71 5.53 -36.84
N SER A 164 19.23 6.75 -37.09
CA SER A 164 18.03 7.13 -37.83
C SER A 164 18.07 6.80 -39.33
N GLY A 165 16.92 6.42 -39.88
CA GLY A 165 16.56 6.44 -41.31
C GLY A 165 15.22 5.71 -41.47
N GLY A 166 14.09 6.34 -41.77
CA GLY A 166 13.84 7.24 -42.89
C GLY A 166 13.17 6.40 -43.99
N GLY A 167 11.83 6.38 -44.06
CA GLY A 167 11.14 5.60 -45.08
C GLY A 167 9.61 5.57 -44.99
N GLN A 168 9.00 6.53 -45.70
CA GLN A 168 7.78 6.41 -46.51
C GLN A 168 6.38 6.22 -45.87
N GLN A 169 5.59 7.27 -46.08
CA GLN A 169 4.14 7.35 -45.95
C GLN A 169 3.43 6.51 -47.03
N GLY A 170 2.32 5.89 -46.66
CA GLY A 170 1.25 5.50 -47.58
C GLY A 170 -0.10 5.65 -46.85
N PRO A 171 -1.05 6.46 -47.35
CA PRO A 171 -2.36 6.60 -46.72
C PRO A 171 -3.24 5.40 -47.08
N LEU A 172 -3.92 4.83 -46.10
CA LEU A 172 -4.99 3.86 -46.35
C LEU A 172 -6.32 4.36 -45.76
N PRO A 173 -7.42 3.99 -46.44
CA PRO A 173 -8.58 4.84 -46.65
C PRO A 173 -9.54 4.89 -45.47
N TYR A 174 -10.26 6.00 -45.42
CA TYR A 174 -11.56 6.14 -44.79
C TYR A 174 -12.44 4.94 -45.15
N ASP A 175 -12.95 4.24 -44.15
CA ASP A 175 -14.12 3.39 -44.35
C ASP A 175 -15.24 3.89 -43.44
N ALA A 176 -16.37 4.13 -44.08
CA ALA A 176 -17.50 4.85 -43.59
C ALA A 176 -18.40 3.86 -42.85
N ASN A 177 -18.41 3.94 -41.51
CA ASN A 177 -19.55 3.40 -40.76
C ASN A 177 -19.74 4.10 -39.42
N THR A 178 -20.10 5.39 -39.50
CA THR A 178 -20.83 6.06 -38.42
C THR A 178 -22.14 6.57 -39.01
N PHE A 179 -23.17 5.73 -38.87
CA PHE A 179 -24.56 6.13 -38.99
C PHE A 179 -24.87 7.12 -37.86
N THR A 180 -24.90 8.41 -38.18
CA THR A 180 -25.60 9.41 -37.35
C THR A 180 -26.99 9.61 -37.93
N VAL A 181 -27.97 8.99 -37.27
CA VAL A 181 -29.36 9.44 -37.26
C VAL A 181 -29.47 10.40 -36.09
N GLU A 182 -29.67 11.68 -36.36
CA GLU A 182 -30.42 12.57 -35.47
C GLU A 182 -31.20 13.59 -36.31
N LEU A 183 -32.35 13.96 -35.75
CA LEU A 183 -33.59 14.45 -36.37
C LEU A 183 -33.56 15.94 -36.72
#